data_AF-A0A9W6V484-F1
#
_entry.id   AF-A0A9W6V484-F1
#
_cell.length_a   1.000
_cell.length_b   1.000
_cell.length_c   1.000
_cell.angle_alpha   90.00
_cell.angle_beta   90.00
_cell.angle_gamma   90.00
#
_symmetry.space_group_name_H-M   'P 1'
#
loop_
_entity.id
_entity.type
_entity.pdbx_description
1 polymer ?
#
loop_
_entity_poly.entity_id
_entity_poly.type
_entity_poly.pdbx_seq_one_letter_code
_entity_poly.pdbx_strand_id
1 'polypeptide(L)'
;MSRFLRFPARPARTRRGLPLPKGSTRSMTTPLTVEQLQPRLHELTVIDVRSPGEFAGGHIPGAHNVPLDQLAQALPVLRAAAERGELAVVCASGARALNACEQLSSAGVQALLVDGGTSAWAANGGALNRVPGQKVRWAMDRQVRLVAGSLVLAGVVADVAVPGLRWVSAAVGGGLLFSAVSNTCTMGSLLGKLPYNRPRNSGAAFEATLTALRDGGK
;
A
#
# COMPACT_ATOMS: atom_id res chain seq x y z
N MET A 1 12.91 -31.53 -63.30
CA MET A 1 13.64 -30.40 -62.71
C MET A 1 12.84 -29.86 -61.53
N SER A 2 13.27 -30.11 -60.29
CA SER A 2 13.11 -29.19 -59.15
C SER A 2 13.79 -29.78 -57.92
N ARG A 3 14.85 -29.10 -57.53
CA ARG A 3 15.88 -29.49 -56.56
C ARG A 3 15.35 -29.11 -55.17
N PHE A 4 15.08 -30.10 -54.32
CA PHE A 4 14.76 -29.87 -52.91
C PHE A 4 15.97 -29.21 -52.21
N LEU A 5 15.88 -27.92 -51.92
CA LEU A 5 16.85 -27.22 -51.09
C LEU A 5 16.55 -27.54 -49.62
N ARG A 6 17.35 -28.44 -49.04
CA ARG A 6 17.45 -28.65 -47.59
C ARG A 6 18.05 -27.39 -46.95
N PHE A 7 17.30 -26.76 -46.05
CA PHE A 7 17.84 -25.76 -45.12
C PHE A 7 18.62 -26.48 -44.00
N PRO A 8 19.85 -26.05 -43.66
CA PRO A 8 20.55 -26.57 -42.49
C PRO A 8 19.96 -26.00 -41.19
N ALA A 9 19.80 -26.87 -40.19
CA ALA A 9 19.36 -26.51 -38.85
C ALA A 9 20.36 -25.55 -38.18
N ARG A 10 19.86 -24.47 -37.58
CA ARG A 10 20.66 -23.53 -36.77
C ARG A 10 21.07 -24.20 -35.46
N PRO A 11 22.33 -24.08 -35.01
CA PRO A 11 22.74 -24.62 -33.71
C PRO A 11 22.16 -23.79 -32.56
N ALA A 12 21.73 -24.49 -31.51
CA ALA A 12 21.25 -23.89 -30.27
C ALA A 12 22.39 -23.10 -29.58
N ARG A 13 22.18 -21.80 -29.42
CA ARG A 13 23.12 -20.90 -28.74
C ARG A 13 23.02 -21.15 -27.23
N THR A 14 23.99 -21.88 -26.68
CA THR A 14 24.18 -22.04 -25.24
C THR A 14 24.41 -20.67 -24.61
N ARG A 15 23.42 -20.17 -23.86
CA ARG A 15 23.58 -18.98 -23.00
C ARG A 15 24.53 -19.35 -21.86
N ARG A 16 25.82 -19.01 -22.01
CA ARG A 16 26.76 -18.95 -20.88
C ARG A 16 26.22 -17.95 -19.87
N GLY A 17 26.11 -18.39 -18.62
CA GLY A 17 25.65 -17.57 -17.50
C GLY A 17 26.51 -16.32 -17.35
N LEU A 18 25.84 -15.17 -17.29
CA LEU A 18 26.43 -13.90 -16.91
C LEU A 18 26.67 -13.93 -15.39
N PRO A 19 27.88 -13.65 -14.88
CA PRO A 19 28.13 -13.60 -13.45
C PRO A 19 27.39 -12.42 -12.83
N LEU A 20 26.58 -12.68 -11.80
CA LEU A 20 25.87 -11.66 -11.04
C LEU A 20 26.88 -10.79 -10.25
N PRO A 21 26.77 -9.46 -10.30
CA PRO A 21 27.65 -8.57 -9.55
C PRO A 21 27.41 -8.72 -8.03
N LYS A 22 28.50 -8.98 -7.29
CA LYS A 22 28.53 -8.95 -5.82
C LYS A 22 28.61 -7.49 -5.35
N GLY A 23 27.61 -7.00 -4.63
CA GLY A 23 27.70 -5.76 -3.86
C GLY A 23 26.36 -5.09 -3.56
N SER A 24 26.12 -4.82 -2.26
CA SER A 24 25.04 -4.02 -1.65
C SER A 24 23.70 -4.73 -1.38
N THR A 25 23.52 -5.20 -0.15
CA THR A 25 22.26 -5.63 0.45
C THR A 25 21.32 -4.44 0.70
N ARG A 26 20.93 -3.71 -0.34
CA ARG A 26 19.63 -3.02 -0.33
C ARG A 26 18.62 -4.06 -0.76
N SER A 27 17.77 -4.48 0.16
CA SER A 27 16.64 -5.33 -0.19
C SER A 27 15.84 -4.66 -1.30
N MET A 28 15.88 -5.24 -2.49
CA MET A 28 15.18 -4.71 -3.65
C MET A 28 13.70 -5.07 -3.48
N THR A 29 12.96 -4.18 -2.82
CA THR A 29 11.51 -4.18 -2.92
C THR A 29 11.17 -4.08 -4.39
N THR A 30 10.61 -5.16 -4.96
CA THR A 30 10.35 -5.21 -6.40
C THR A 30 9.02 -4.51 -6.67
N PRO A 31 9.01 -3.36 -7.37
CA PRO A 31 7.78 -2.67 -7.70
C PRO A 31 7.00 -3.49 -8.73
N LEU A 32 5.70 -3.60 -8.49
CA LEU A 32 4.71 -4.22 -9.37
C LEU A 32 3.70 -3.14 -9.74
N THR A 33 3.60 -2.83 -11.04
CA THR A 33 2.61 -1.84 -11.48
C THR A 33 1.21 -2.43 -11.44
N VAL A 34 0.19 -1.56 -11.40
CA VAL A 34 -1.21 -1.98 -11.38
C VAL A 34 -1.58 -2.81 -12.62
N GLU A 35 -1.02 -2.47 -13.77
CA GLU A 35 -1.24 -3.14 -15.06
C GLU A 35 -0.65 -4.56 -15.04
N GLN A 36 0.45 -4.77 -14.30
CA GLN A 36 1.06 -6.08 -14.09
C GLN A 36 0.34 -6.89 -13.01
N LEU A 37 -0.24 -6.22 -12.01
CA LEU A 37 -1.00 -6.84 -10.92
C LEU A 37 -2.35 -7.39 -11.42
N GLN A 38 -3.07 -6.64 -12.24
CA GLN A 38 -4.43 -6.96 -12.67
C GLN A 38 -4.59 -8.37 -13.29
N PRO A 39 -3.76 -8.83 -14.23
CA PRO A 39 -3.87 -10.18 -14.79
C PRO A 39 -3.46 -11.27 -13.79
N ARG A 40 -2.57 -10.95 -12.84
CA ARG A 40 -2.00 -11.91 -11.86
C ARG A 40 -2.72 -11.91 -10.52
N LEU A 41 -3.82 -11.17 -10.39
CA LEU A 41 -4.50 -10.96 -9.10
C LEU A 41 -4.92 -12.27 -8.42
N HIS A 42 -5.22 -13.30 -9.21
CA HIS A 42 -5.63 -14.63 -8.73
C HIS A 42 -4.45 -15.55 -8.38
N GLU A 43 -3.23 -15.18 -8.74
CA GLU A 43 -2.00 -15.94 -8.47
C GLU A 43 -1.24 -15.40 -7.24
N LEU A 44 -1.52 -14.14 -6.89
CA LEU A 44 -0.82 -13.38 -5.86
C LEU A 44 -1.69 -13.26 -4.61
N THR A 45 -1.07 -13.39 -3.44
CA THR A 45 -1.75 -13.01 -2.19
C THR A 45 -1.55 -11.51 -1.95
N VAL A 46 -2.63 -10.73 -2.09
CA VAL A 46 -2.58 -9.27 -1.92
C VAL A 46 -2.84 -8.91 -0.45
N ILE A 47 -1.91 -8.21 0.18
CA ILE A 47 -1.98 -7.73 1.55
C ILE A 47 -2.18 -6.21 1.57
N ASP A 48 -3.32 -5.75 2.07
CA ASP A 48 -3.61 -4.33 2.27
C ASP A 48 -3.22 -3.89 3.69
N VAL A 49 -2.22 -3.02 3.79
CA VAL A 49 -1.67 -2.54 5.07
C VAL A 49 -2.33 -1.27 5.62
N ARG A 50 -3.42 -0.83 5.00
CA ARG A 50 -4.21 0.30 5.49
C ARG A 50 -5.02 -0.06 6.73
N SER A 51 -5.58 0.96 7.38
CA SER A 51 -6.49 0.75 8.50
C SER A 51 -7.74 -0.03 8.05
N PRO A 52 -8.39 -0.78 8.94
CA PRO A 52 -9.56 -1.57 8.56
C PRO A 52 -10.74 -0.71 8.06
N GLY A 53 -10.84 0.56 8.50
CA GLY A 53 -11.83 1.51 7.99
C GLY A 53 -11.57 1.93 6.54
N GLU A 54 -10.30 2.17 6.16
CA GLU A 54 -9.92 2.45 4.78
C GLU A 54 -10.18 1.23 3.87
N PHE A 55 -9.77 0.04 4.33
CA PHE A 55 -9.98 -1.21 3.60
C PHE A 55 -11.47 -1.45 3.34
N ALA A 56 -12.30 -1.35 4.37
CA ALA A 56 -13.72 -1.60 4.24
C ALA A 56 -14.47 -0.60 3.33
N GLY A 57 -13.98 0.63 3.24
CA GLY A 57 -14.52 1.65 2.33
C GLY A 57 -14.21 1.40 0.85
N GLY A 58 -13.22 0.56 0.54
CA GLY A 58 -12.85 0.18 -0.82
C GLY A 58 -11.44 -0.42 -0.88
N HIS A 59 -11.33 -1.68 -1.31
CA HIS A 59 -10.07 -2.41 -1.47
C HIS A 59 -10.04 -3.23 -2.77
N ILE A 60 -8.84 -3.66 -3.16
CA ILE A 60 -8.65 -4.54 -4.32
C ILE A 60 -9.36 -5.88 -4.04
N PRO A 61 -10.12 -6.45 -4.98
CA PRO A 61 -10.80 -7.72 -4.81
C PRO A 61 -9.83 -8.83 -4.39
N GLY A 62 -10.22 -9.63 -3.39
CA GLY A 62 -9.36 -10.71 -2.85
C GLY A 62 -8.23 -10.25 -1.93
N ALA A 63 -8.06 -8.94 -1.70
CA ALA A 63 -7.04 -8.46 -0.77
C ALA A 63 -7.39 -8.80 0.69
N HIS A 64 -6.36 -9.11 1.47
CA HIS A 64 -6.43 -9.38 2.90
C HIS A 64 -5.96 -8.17 3.70
N ASN A 65 -6.73 -7.71 4.69
CA ASN A 65 -6.33 -6.57 5.49
C ASN A 65 -5.42 -6.96 6.66
N VAL A 66 -4.17 -6.50 6.61
CA VAL A 66 -3.20 -6.65 7.70
C VAL A 66 -2.63 -5.26 7.99
N PRO A 67 -3.24 -4.49 8.91
CA PRO A 67 -2.82 -3.13 9.20
C PRO A 67 -1.33 -3.04 9.55
N LEU A 68 -0.66 -1.98 9.09
CA LEU A 68 0.79 -1.80 9.30
C LEU A 68 1.22 -1.91 10.77
N ASP A 69 0.37 -1.46 11.71
CA ASP A 69 0.62 -1.56 13.16
C ASP A 69 0.51 -2.98 13.72
N GLN A 70 -0.12 -3.89 12.99
CA GLN A 70 -0.30 -5.32 13.35
C GLN A 70 0.58 -6.25 12.52
N LEU A 71 1.42 -5.70 11.64
CA LEU A 71 2.28 -6.47 10.73
C LEU A 71 3.23 -7.41 11.47
N ALA A 72 3.80 -6.96 12.59
CA ALA A 72 4.70 -7.77 13.41
C ALA A 72 3.99 -9.00 14.01
N GLN A 73 2.72 -8.86 14.41
CA GLN A 73 1.91 -9.96 14.93
C GLN A 73 1.53 -10.96 13.81
N ALA A 74 1.25 -10.44 12.61
CA ALA A 74 0.90 -11.26 11.45
C ALA A 74 2.09 -11.97 10.79
N LEU A 75 3.33 -11.60 11.14
CA LEU A 75 4.55 -12.04 10.47
C LEU A 75 4.69 -13.57 10.31
N PRO A 76 4.37 -14.42 11.32
CA PRO A 76 4.45 -15.88 11.14
C PRO A 76 3.50 -16.40 10.06
N VAL A 77 2.29 -15.83 9.99
CA VAL A 77 1.27 -16.20 9.00
C VAL A 77 1.65 -15.70 7.62
N LEU A 78 2.17 -14.47 7.52
CA LEU A 78 2.66 -13.91 6.26
C LEU A 78 3.84 -14.71 5.71
N ARG A 79 4.74 -15.20 6.57
CA ARG A 79 5.85 -16.07 6.15
C ARG A 79 5.32 -17.36 5.52
N ALA A 80 4.37 -18.03 6.16
CA ALA A 80 3.75 -19.23 5.62
C ALA A 80 3.01 -18.96 4.30
N ALA A 81 2.38 -17.80 4.16
CA ALA A 81 1.76 -17.39 2.90
C ALA A 81 2.80 -17.15 1.78
N ALA A 82 3.91 -16.49 2.10
CA ALA A 82 5.03 -16.25 1.17
C ALA A 82 5.69 -17.55 0.67
N GLU A 83 5.68 -18.60 1.49
CA GLU A 83 6.20 -19.91 1.10
C GLU A 83 5.28 -20.65 0.12
N ARG A 84 3.99 -20.32 0.10
CA ARG A 84 3.01 -20.93 -0.83
C ARG A 84 2.86 -20.15 -2.13
N GLY A 85 3.20 -18.87 -2.15
CA GLY A 85 3.07 -18.02 -3.33
C GLY A 85 3.61 -16.61 -3.10
N GLU A 86 3.61 -15.81 -4.17
CA GLU A 86 4.09 -14.43 -4.11
C GLU A 86 3.13 -13.53 -3.32
N LEU A 87 3.69 -12.72 -2.43
CA LEU A 87 2.96 -11.69 -1.70
C LEU A 87 3.07 -10.35 -2.43
N ALA A 88 1.95 -9.66 -2.60
CA ALA A 88 1.91 -8.27 -3.05
C ALA A 88 1.35 -7.39 -1.94
N VAL A 89 2.06 -6.33 -1.57
CA VAL A 89 1.66 -5.42 -0.50
C VAL A 89 1.16 -4.11 -1.10
N VAL A 90 -0.01 -3.67 -0.65
CA VAL A 90 -0.69 -2.49 -1.15
C VAL A 90 -1.08 -1.56 -0.01
N CYS A 91 -1.08 -0.26 -0.28
CA CYS A 91 -1.70 0.74 0.59
C CYS A 91 -2.42 1.79 -0.26
N ALA A 92 -2.67 3.00 0.25
CA ALA A 92 -3.38 4.03 -0.51
C ALA A 92 -2.60 4.47 -1.75
N SER A 93 -1.34 4.87 -1.56
CA SER A 93 -0.48 5.51 -2.58
C SER A 93 0.91 4.89 -2.74
N GLY A 94 1.28 3.90 -1.94
CA GLY A 94 2.55 3.16 -2.02
C GLY A 94 3.48 3.31 -0.80
N ALA A 95 3.52 4.46 -0.14
CA ALA A 95 4.51 4.73 0.92
C ALA A 95 4.39 3.83 2.17
N ARG A 96 3.18 3.55 2.66
CA ARG A 96 2.98 2.59 3.78
C ARG A 96 3.32 1.15 3.38
N ALA A 97 3.06 0.80 2.12
CA ALA A 97 3.38 -0.52 1.58
C ALA A 97 4.90 -0.70 1.44
N LEU A 98 5.65 0.34 1.04
CA LEU A 98 7.11 0.30 1.03
C LEU A 98 7.68 0.03 2.42
N ASN A 99 7.19 0.73 3.45
CA ASN A 99 7.59 0.49 4.83
C ASN A 99 7.28 -0.95 5.29
N ALA A 100 6.11 -1.49 4.91
CA ALA A 100 5.76 -2.87 5.18
C ALA A 100 6.69 -3.86 4.47
N CYS A 101 7.02 -3.64 3.20
CA CYS A 101 7.97 -4.46 2.45
C CYS A 101 9.37 -4.46 3.09
N GLU A 102 9.84 -3.32 3.58
CA GLU A 102 11.12 -3.21 4.31
C GLU A 102 11.11 -4.00 5.63
N GLN A 103 10.01 -3.90 6.40
CA GLN A 103 9.84 -4.68 7.64
C GLN A 103 9.79 -6.19 7.36
N LEU A 104 9.02 -6.61 6.34
CA LEU A 104 8.92 -8.00 5.92
C LEU A 104 10.26 -8.54 5.43
N SER A 105 10.98 -7.76 4.61
CA SER A 105 12.28 -8.17 4.11
C SER A 105 13.32 -8.29 5.22
N SER A 106 13.29 -7.41 6.23
CA SER A 106 14.16 -7.50 7.40
C SER A 106 13.91 -8.79 8.21
N ALA A 107 12.68 -9.33 8.13
CA ALA A 107 12.31 -10.62 8.70
C ALA A 107 12.52 -11.82 7.74
N GLY A 108 13.10 -11.59 6.56
CA GLY A 108 13.36 -12.61 5.54
C GLY A 108 12.14 -13.02 4.71
N VAL A 109 11.07 -12.21 4.71
CA VAL A 109 9.87 -12.42 3.89
C VAL A 109 9.93 -11.50 2.66
N GLN A 110 9.91 -12.07 1.47
CA GLN A 110 9.89 -11.30 0.23
C GLN A 110 8.47 -10.88 -0.12
N ALA A 111 8.29 -9.61 -0.51
CA ALA A 111 7.00 -9.07 -0.90
C ALA A 111 7.18 -8.05 -2.03
N LEU A 112 6.29 -8.10 -3.02
CA LEU A 112 6.19 -7.16 -4.12
C LEU A 112 5.46 -5.90 -3.64
N LEU A 113 5.95 -4.72 -4.03
CA LEU A 113 5.29 -3.46 -3.73
C LEU A 113 4.34 -3.10 -4.86
N VAL A 114 3.06 -2.93 -4.57
CA VAL A 114 2.10 -2.41 -5.56
C VAL A 114 2.30 -0.89 -5.70
N ASP A 115 2.83 -0.47 -6.84
CA ASP A 115 3.10 0.93 -7.12
C ASP A 115 1.81 1.74 -7.28
N GLY A 116 1.80 2.97 -6.75
CA GLY A 116 0.62 3.86 -6.73
C GLY A 116 -0.56 3.37 -5.89
N GLY A 117 -0.50 2.15 -5.32
CA GLY A 117 -1.46 1.62 -4.37
C GLY A 117 -2.88 1.44 -4.92
N THR A 118 -3.85 1.40 -4.01
CA THR A 118 -5.29 1.30 -4.35
C THR A 118 -5.80 2.50 -5.14
N SER A 119 -5.16 3.66 -5.01
CA SER A 119 -5.50 4.85 -5.79
C SER A 119 -5.21 4.66 -7.28
N ALA A 120 -4.02 4.13 -7.62
CA ALA A 120 -3.68 3.81 -9.00
C ALA A 120 -4.53 2.65 -9.55
N TRP A 121 -4.87 1.66 -8.73
CA TRP A 121 -5.81 0.59 -9.11
C TRP A 121 -7.17 1.15 -9.56
N ALA A 122 -7.76 2.03 -8.76
CA ALA A 122 -9.04 2.65 -9.08
C ALA A 122 -8.95 3.57 -10.30
N ALA A 123 -7.85 4.33 -10.44
CA ALA A 123 -7.63 5.22 -11.58
C ALA A 123 -7.52 4.45 -12.91
N ASN A 124 -6.98 3.23 -12.88
CA ASN A 124 -6.91 2.32 -14.03
C ASN A 124 -8.21 1.53 -14.28
N GLY A 125 -9.33 1.92 -13.66
CA GLY A 125 -10.63 1.28 -13.86
C GLY A 125 -10.81 -0.05 -13.11
N GLY A 126 -9.92 -0.39 -12.19
CA GLY A 126 -10.04 -1.58 -11.36
C GLY A 126 -11.26 -1.52 -10.44
N ALA A 127 -12.02 -2.62 -10.37
CA ALA A 127 -13.15 -2.74 -9.45
C ALA A 127 -12.65 -2.71 -7.99
N LEU A 128 -13.41 -2.07 -7.09
CA LEU A 128 -13.14 -2.07 -5.65
C LEU A 128 -14.23 -2.82 -4.91
N ASN A 129 -13.83 -3.79 -4.08
CA ASN A 129 -14.74 -4.44 -3.15
C ASN A 129 -14.92 -3.55 -1.91
N ARG A 130 -16.15 -3.51 -1.40
CA ARG A 130 -16.52 -2.79 -0.19
C ARG A 130 -17.19 -3.75 0.77
N VAL A 131 -16.98 -3.56 2.06
CA VAL A 131 -17.66 -4.37 3.07
C VAL A 131 -19.09 -3.86 3.22
N PRO A 132 -20.12 -4.69 3.00
CA PRO A 132 -21.53 -4.28 3.10
C PRO A 132 -21.85 -3.69 4.48
N GLY A 133 -22.68 -2.63 4.51
CA GLY A 133 -23.13 -1.99 5.75
C GLY A 133 -22.12 -1.07 6.42
N GLN A 134 -20.88 -0.95 5.92
CA GLN A 134 -19.97 0.11 6.37
C GLN A 134 -20.23 1.42 5.63
N LYS A 135 -20.56 2.46 6.40
CA LYS A 135 -20.54 3.84 5.89
C LYS A 135 -19.08 4.19 5.57
N VAL A 136 -18.79 4.52 4.32
CA VAL A 136 -17.51 5.12 3.91
C VAL A 136 -17.33 6.38 4.74
N ARG A 137 -16.59 6.29 5.85
CA ARG A 137 -16.24 7.46 6.64
C ARG A 137 -15.28 8.28 5.80
N TRP A 138 -15.47 9.60 5.81
CA TRP A 138 -14.70 10.54 5.00
C TRP A 138 -13.21 10.18 5.02
N ALA A 139 -12.61 10.07 3.84
CA ALA A 139 -11.18 9.83 3.72
C ALA A 139 -10.44 10.82 4.62
N MET A 140 -9.47 10.33 5.38
CA MET A 140 -8.73 11.10 6.38
C MET A 140 -8.20 12.42 5.82
N ASP A 141 -7.79 12.42 4.55
CA ASP A 141 -7.38 13.60 3.78
C ASP A 141 -8.39 14.75 3.80
N ARG A 142 -9.69 14.46 3.72
CA ARG A 142 -10.72 15.51 3.73
C ARG A 142 -10.92 16.09 5.12
N GLN A 143 -10.83 15.27 6.17
CA GLN A 143 -10.91 15.76 7.56
C GLN A 143 -9.71 16.63 7.90
N VAL A 144 -8.50 16.21 7.52
CA VAL A 144 -7.28 17.01 7.72
C VAL A 144 -7.34 18.31 6.94
N ARG A 145 -7.74 18.28 5.65
CA ARG A 145 -7.89 19.50 4.85
C ARG A 145 -8.90 20.48 5.45
N LEU A 146 -10.02 19.97 5.97
CA LEU A 146 -11.05 20.80 6.59
C LEU A 146 -10.55 21.41 7.90
N VAL A 147 -9.98 20.61 8.81
CA VAL A 147 -9.46 21.11 10.10
C VAL A 147 -8.32 22.09 9.90
N ALA A 148 -7.32 21.73 9.08
CA ALA A 148 -6.17 22.58 8.81
C ALA A 148 -6.57 23.88 8.10
N GLY A 149 -7.45 23.79 7.09
CA GLY A 149 -7.99 24.95 6.38
C GLY A 149 -8.80 25.87 7.30
N SER A 150 -9.66 25.31 8.15
CA SER A 150 -10.42 26.08 9.14
C SER A 150 -9.52 26.78 10.16
N LEU A 151 -8.44 26.14 10.60
CA LEU A 151 -7.48 26.74 11.55
C LEU A 151 -6.74 27.93 10.93
N VAL A 152 -6.28 27.78 9.68
CA VAL A 152 -5.63 28.87 8.92
C VAL A 152 -6.62 30.01 8.69
N LEU A 153 -7.84 29.72 8.26
CA LEU A 153 -8.87 30.72 7.99
C LEU A 153 -9.28 31.48 9.27
N ALA A 154 -9.46 30.76 10.38
CA ALA A 154 -9.71 31.37 11.69
C ALA A 154 -8.54 32.25 12.15
N GLY A 155 -7.29 31.82 11.96
CA GLY A 155 -6.12 32.60 12.31
C GLY A 155 -5.96 33.88 11.48
N VAL A 156 -6.31 33.84 10.18
CA VAL A 156 -6.34 35.03 9.31
C VAL A 156 -7.44 36.01 9.74
N VAL A 157 -8.65 35.51 10.04
CA VAL A 157 -9.75 36.36 10.54
C VAL A 157 -9.40 36.98 11.90
N ALA A 158 -8.76 36.22 12.78
CA ALA A 158 -8.35 36.71 14.11
C ALA A 158 -7.20 37.73 14.06
N ASP A 159 -6.36 37.76 13.01
CA ASP A 159 -5.32 38.80 12.83
C ASP A 159 -5.93 40.20 12.69
N VAL A 160 -7.20 40.32 12.26
CA VAL A 160 -7.93 41.60 12.20
C VAL A 160 -8.15 42.19 13.60
N ALA A 161 -8.26 41.34 14.63
CA ALA A 161 -8.47 41.76 16.01
C ALA A 161 -7.17 41.81 16.84
N VAL A 162 -6.20 40.94 16.54
CA VAL A 162 -4.92 40.84 17.25
C VAL A 162 -3.75 40.82 16.26
N PRO A 163 -3.08 41.97 16.03
CA PRO A 163 -1.95 42.05 15.10
C PRO A 163 -0.81 41.13 15.55
N GLY A 164 -0.39 40.21 14.67
CA GLY A 164 0.74 39.29 14.91
C GLY A 164 0.35 37.81 14.84
N LEU A 165 -0.95 37.50 14.90
CA LEU A 165 -1.46 36.14 14.76
C LEU A 165 -1.20 35.54 13.35
N ARG A 166 -0.95 36.39 12.35
CA ARG A 166 -0.50 35.98 11.01
C ARG A 166 0.71 35.04 11.00
N TRP A 167 1.62 35.15 11.97
CA TRP A 167 2.81 34.28 12.04
C TRP A 167 2.45 32.85 12.46
N VAL A 168 1.41 32.68 13.27
CA VAL A 168 0.86 31.36 13.63
C VAL A 168 0.24 30.71 12.39
N SER A 169 -0.57 31.46 11.63
CA SER A 169 -1.15 30.99 10.37
C SER A 169 -0.08 30.64 9.33
N ALA A 170 0.98 31.47 9.23
CA ALA A 170 2.11 31.23 8.34
C ALA A 170 2.89 29.98 8.73
N ALA A 171 3.13 29.74 10.02
CA ALA A 171 3.80 28.54 10.51
C ALA A 171 2.98 27.27 10.23
N VAL A 172 1.67 27.30 10.47
CA VAL A 172 0.77 26.17 10.18
C VAL A 172 0.71 25.90 8.67
N GLY A 173 0.48 26.93 7.85
CA GLY A 173 0.46 26.80 6.38
C GLY A 173 1.79 26.29 5.80
N GLY A 174 2.91 26.83 6.29
CA GLY A 174 4.25 26.38 5.92
C GLY A 174 4.53 24.93 6.30
N GLY A 175 4.12 24.50 7.49
CA GLY A 175 4.22 23.11 7.94
C GLY A 175 3.41 22.15 7.07
N LEU A 176 2.21 22.54 6.62
CA LEU A 176 1.38 21.73 5.73
C LEU A 176 2.00 21.62 4.32
N LEU A 177 2.57 22.70 3.78
CA LEU A 177 3.30 22.68 2.51
C LEU A 177 4.53 21.77 2.59
N PHE A 178 5.32 21.88 3.67
CA PHE A 178 6.46 21.00 3.90
C PHE A 178 6.03 19.53 4.06
N SER A 179 4.93 19.27 4.76
CA SER A 179 4.38 17.92 4.89
C SER A 179 3.88 17.34 3.56
N ALA A 180 3.30 18.17 2.69
CA ALA A 180 2.85 17.77 1.36
C ALA A 180 4.04 17.42 0.46
N VAL A 181 5.11 18.22 0.52
CA VAL A 181 6.35 17.97 -0.24
C VAL A 181 7.09 16.72 0.25
N SER A 182 7.11 16.48 1.56
CA SER A 182 7.83 15.35 2.16
C SER A 182 7.07 14.00 2.09
N ASN A 183 5.82 13.98 1.60
CA ASN A 183 4.99 12.77 1.51
C ASN A 183 4.96 11.93 2.81
N THR A 184 4.99 12.60 3.96
CA THR A 184 5.10 11.92 5.26
C THR A 184 3.78 11.23 5.60
N CYS A 185 3.70 9.91 5.37
CA CYS A 185 2.51 9.10 5.63
C CYS A 185 2.24 8.83 7.12
N THR A 186 3.08 9.37 8.01
CA THR A 186 2.99 9.25 9.46
C THR A 186 1.66 9.78 10.00
N MET A 187 1.14 10.87 9.41
CA MET A 187 -0.16 11.43 9.82
C MET A 187 -1.31 10.44 9.57
N GLY A 188 -1.34 9.79 8.40
CA GLY A 188 -2.35 8.77 8.09
C GLY A 188 -2.29 7.55 9.02
N SER A 189 -1.07 7.12 9.39
CA SER A 189 -0.86 6.04 10.37
C SER A 189 -1.34 6.42 11.78
N LEU A 190 -1.05 7.64 12.24
CA LEU A 190 -1.48 8.14 13.55
C LEU A 190 -3.00 8.31 13.62
N LEU A 191 -3.60 8.93 12.62
CA LEU A 191 -5.05 9.11 12.59
C LEU A 191 -5.80 7.79 12.42
N GLY A 192 -5.19 6.81 11.75
CA GLY A 192 -5.72 5.45 11.65
C GLY A 192 -5.91 4.74 12.99
N LYS A 193 -5.19 5.17 14.04
CA LYS A 193 -5.30 4.63 15.41
C LYS A 193 -6.46 5.21 16.21
N LEU A 194 -7.07 6.29 15.75
CA LEU A 194 -8.17 6.93 16.47
C LEU A 194 -9.40 5.99 16.51
N PRO A 195 -10.14 5.98 17.63
CA PRO A 195 -11.26 5.06 17.83
C PRO A 195 -12.36 5.22 16.78
N TYR A 196 -12.48 6.40 16.17
CA TYR A 196 -13.45 6.69 15.11
C TYR A 196 -13.14 6.04 13.76
N ASN A 197 -11.90 5.59 13.53
CA ASN A 197 -11.45 5.00 12.27
C ASN A 197 -11.30 3.46 12.35
N ARG A 198 -11.62 2.85 13.50
CA ARG A 198 -11.66 1.40 13.68
C ARG A 198 -13.11 0.91 13.51
N PRO A 199 -13.42 0.07 12.52
CA PRO A 199 -14.75 -0.54 12.41
C PRO A 199 -15.07 -1.37 13.65
N ARG A 200 -16.36 -1.42 14.00
CA ARG A 200 -16.88 -2.31 15.05
C ARG A 200 -16.48 -3.74 14.66
N ASN A 201 -15.76 -4.44 15.53
CA ASN A 201 -15.21 -5.79 15.34
C ASN A 201 -13.89 -5.90 14.55
N SER A 202 -13.06 -4.84 14.51
CA SER A 202 -11.74 -4.88 13.84
C SER A 202 -10.85 -6.06 14.26
N GLY A 203 -10.85 -6.43 15.56
CA GLY A 203 -10.04 -7.55 16.06
C GLY A 203 -10.51 -8.92 15.53
N ALA A 204 -11.82 -9.17 15.51
CA ALA A 204 -12.36 -10.40 14.95
C ALA A 204 -12.13 -10.50 13.44
N ALA A 205 -12.19 -9.37 12.71
CA ALA A 205 -11.87 -9.33 11.28
C ALA A 205 -10.38 -9.61 11.00
N PHE A 206 -9.49 -9.14 11.87
CA PHE A 206 -8.06 -9.44 11.77
C PHE A 206 -7.78 -10.93 12.01
N GLU A 207 -8.34 -11.54 13.06
CA GLU A 207 -8.19 -12.98 13.31
C GLU A 207 -8.78 -13.84 12.18
N ALA A 208 -9.92 -13.44 11.61
CA ALA A 208 -10.49 -14.09 10.43
C ALA A 208 -9.53 -14.00 9.22
N THR A 209 -8.84 -12.87 9.07
CA THR A 209 -7.84 -12.67 8.01
C THR A 209 -6.62 -13.56 8.22
N LEU A 210 -6.11 -13.66 9.44
CA LEU A 210 -5.00 -14.56 9.78
C LEU A 210 -5.38 -16.03 9.57
N THR A 211 -6.64 -16.39 9.85
CA THR A 211 -7.16 -17.75 9.62
C THR A 211 -7.23 -18.04 8.12
N ALA A 212 -7.82 -17.14 7.32
CA ALA A 212 -7.87 -17.29 5.86
C ALA A 212 -6.47 -17.39 5.23
N LEU A 213 -5.52 -16.58 5.71
CA LEU A 213 -4.13 -16.65 5.28
C LEU A 213 -3.41 -17.92 5.76
N ARG A 214 -3.88 -18.60 6.80
CA ARG A 214 -3.31 -19.88 7.24
C ARG A 214 -3.80 -21.04 6.37
N ASP A 215 -5.08 -21.01 6.03
CA ASP A 215 -5.77 -22.08 5.29
C ASP A 215 -5.53 -22.01 3.77
N GLY A 216 -4.73 -21.06 3.31
CA GLY A 216 -4.32 -20.95 1.91
C GLY A 216 -5.27 -20.14 1.04
N GLY A 217 -6.02 -19.21 1.63
CA GLY A 217 -6.84 -18.16 1.02
C GLY A 217 -7.04 -18.28 -0.50
N LYS A 218 -8.06 -19.03 -0.88
CA LYS A 218 -8.65 -18.98 -2.23
C LYS A 218 -10.06 -18.40 -2.12
#